data_AF-A0A2A4S0U8-F1
#
_entry.id   AF-A0A2A4S0U8-F1
#
_cell.length_a   1.000
_cell.length_b   1.000
_cell.length_c   1.000
_cell.angle_alpha   90.00
_cell.angle_beta   90.00
_cell.angle_gamma   90.00
#
_symmetry.space_group_name_H-M   'P 1'
#
loop_
_entity.id
_entity.type
_entity.pdbx_description
1 polymer ?
#
loop_
_entity_poly.entity_id
_entity_poly.type
_entity_poly.pdbx_seq_one_letter_code
_entity_poly.pdbx_strand_id
1 'polypeptide(L)'
;MNSIRIWVLCLAASCNACAMPVSETAAPDDSEPRKTIYLLNHGWHAGIVLQRTDISDSVWPVPVDFSDVQYLEVGWGEMDFYRTPDPHLGLIIKAALLPTASVLHIVGFNGPVPTYFPYSEIIRIELSLVGFEHLSRTISASFAKDEAGNTTSLGDGLYGNSRFYPSREVYHLFNTCNAWIARALRAAGLAITPARAISVGNLMSQVRKSDMVMRSAPELLK
;
A
#
# COMPACT_ATOMS: atom_id res chain seq x y z
N MET A 1 71.67 -17.92 -14.73
CA MET A 1 70.71 -17.63 -15.81
C MET A 1 69.37 -17.27 -15.19
N ASN A 2 68.96 -16.03 -15.47
CA ASN A 2 67.64 -15.39 -15.33
C ASN A 2 66.92 -15.32 -13.98
N SER A 3 67.16 -14.19 -13.34
CA SER A 3 66.32 -13.47 -12.39
C SER A 3 64.93 -13.18 -12.96
N ILE A 4 63.86 -13.45 -12.21
CA ILE A 4 62.56 -12.79 -12.40
C ILE A 4 62.08 -12.32 -11.03
N ARG A 5 62.29 -11.02 -10.77
CA ARG A 5 61.68 -10.26 -9.68
C ARG A 5 60.30 -9.82 -10.14
N ILE A 6 59.23 -10.32 -9.53
CA ILE A 6 57.90 -9.74 -9.71
C ILE A 6 57.66 -8.76 -8.57
N TRP A 7 57.78 -7.48 -8.91
CA TRP A 7 57.31 -6.38 -8.09
C TRP A 7 55.78 -6.31 -8.22
N VAL A 8 55.05 -6.54 -7.12
CA VAL A 8 53.64 -6.17 -7.05
C VAL A 8 53.57 -4.77 -6.44
N LEU A 9 53.46 -3.77 -7.31
CA LEU A 9 53.21 -2.37 -6.95
C LEU A 9 51.71 -2.16 -6.76
N CYS A 10 51.39 -1.44 -5.69
CA CYS A 10 50.06 -1.08 -5.20
C CYS A 10 49.21 -0.30 -6.22
N LEU A 11 47.91 -0.58 -6.26
CA LEU A 11 46.90 0.45 -6.53
C LEU A 11 45.84 0.39 -5.42
N ALA A 12 46.09 1.11 -4.34
CA ALA A 12 45.03 1.51 -3.42
C ALA A 12 44.29 2.68 -4.09
N ALA A 13 43.18 2.38 -4.77
CA ALA A 13 42.28 3.40 -5.28
C ALA A 13 41.47 3.97 -4.10
N SER A 14 42.01 4.99 -3.47
CA SER A 14 41.29 5.81 -2.49
C SER A 14 40.26 6.66 -3.24
N CYS A 15 39.04 6.15 -3.39
CA CYS A 15 37.91 6.98 -3.81
C CYS A 15 37.59 7.97 -2.69
N ASN A 16 38.21 9.14 -2.74
CA ASN A 16 37.68 10.34 -2.09
C ASN A 16 36.42 10.75 -2.86
N ALA A 17 35.30 10.09 -2.55
CA ALA A 17 34.00 10.59 -2.94
C ALA A 17 33.76 11.88 -2.17
N CYS A 18 33.71 13.01 -2.88
CA CYS A 18 33.28 14.28 -2.31
C CYS A 18 31.90 14.05 -1.66
N ALA A 19 31.86 14.11 -0.34
CA ALA A 19 30.60 14.24 0.39
C ALA A 19 30.01 15.60 0.00
N MET A 20 29.12 15.60 -1.00
CA MET A 20 28.22 16.72 -1.20
C MET A 20 27.38 16.81 0.08
N PRO A 21 27.27 17.99 0.71
CA PRO A 21 26.32 18.15 1.79
C PRO A 21 24.95 17.79 1.20
N VAL A 22 24.26 16.84 1.84
CA VAL A 22 22.84 16.62 1.61
C VAL A 22 22.20 17.97 1.85
N SER A 23 21.76 18.64 0.78
CA SER A 23 20.87 19.78 0.91
C SER A 23 19.76 19.30 1.82
N GLU A 24 19.67 19.87 3.02
CA GLU A 24 18.47 19.83 3.85
C GLU A 24 17.34 20.23 2.92
N THR A 25 16.58 19.23 2.47
CA THR A 25 15.33 19.47 1.78
C THR A 25 14.52 20.34 2.72
N ALA A 26 14.26 21.58 2.28
CA ALA A 26 13.38 22.50 2.98
C ALA A 26 12.16 21.73 3.47
N ALA A 27 11.77 21.97 4.71
CA ALA A 27 10.54 21.39 5.26
C ALA A 27 9.42 21.58 4.22
N PRO A 28 8.65 20.53 3.92
CA PRO A 28 7.64 20.60 2.88
C PRO A 28 6.72 21.79 3.18
N ASP A 29 6.61 22.71 2.23
CA ASP A 29 5.75 23.88 2.36
C ASP A 29 4.32 23.40 2.65
N ASP A 30 3.72 23.89 3.74
CA ASP A 30 2.35 23.59 4.13
C ASP A 30 1.33 24.15 3.11
N SER A 31 1.79 24.92 2.11
CA SER A 31 0.97 25.47 1.03
C SER A 31 0.71 24.51 -0.14
N GLU A 32 1.49 23.44 -0.28
CA GLU A 32 1.34 22.51 -1.40
C GLU A 32 0.05 21.66 -1.25
N PRO A 33 -0.80 21.57 -2.30
CA PRO A 33 -2.04 20.80 -2.23
C PRO A 33 -1.77 19.32 -1.95
N ARG A 34 -2.49 18.78 -0.95
CA ARG A 34 -2.38 17.38 -0.54
C ARG A 34 -3.69 16.63 -0.74
N LYS A 35 -3.57 15.32 -0.87
CA LYS A 35 -4.70 14.38 -0.89
C LYS A 35 -4.67 13.52 0.35
N THR A 36 -5.81 13.42 1.01
CA THR A 36 -5.96 12.59 2.21
C THR A 36 -6.29 11.17 1.81
N ILE A 37 -5.61 10.22 2.45
CA ILE A 37 -6.00 8.81 2.47
C ILE A 37 -6.14 8.36 3.93
N TYR A 38 -6.77 7.21 4.12
CA TYR A 38 -6.81 6.56 5.43
C TYR A 38 -6.26 5.16 5.33
N LEU A 39 -5.40 4.78 6.28
CA LEU A 39 -4.98 3.40 6.48
C LEU A 39 -5.85 2.80 7.59
N LEU A 40 -6.50 1.69 7.29
CA LEU A 40 -7.32 0.93 8.22
C LEU A 40 -6.57 -0.29 8.72
N ASN A 41 -6.80 -0.64 9.98
CA ASN A 41 -6.39 -1.90 10.57
C ASN A 41 -7.63 -2.61 11.13
N HIS A 42 -7.97 -3.74 10.52
CA HIS A 42 -9.08 -4.63 10.89
C HIS A 42 -8.64 -5.78 11.82
N GLY A 43 -7.53 -5.62 12.54
CA GLY A 43 -6.97 -6.59 13.49
C GLY A 43 -5.89 -7.49 12.88
N TRP A 44 -6.18 -8.13 11.75
CA TRP A 44 -5.21 -8.98 11.01
C TRP A 44 -4.98 -8.55 9.56
N HIS A 45 -5.85 -7.68 9.03
CA HIS A 45 -5.83 -7.15 7.67
C HIS A 45 -5.75 -5.63 7.67
N ALA A 46 -5.07 -5.06 6.68
CA ALA A 46 -5.00 -3.62 6.45
C ALA A 46 -5.60 -3.25 5.09
N GLY A 47 -6.41 -2.20 5.08
CA GLY A 47 -7.02 -1.61 3.88
C GLY A 47 -6.65 -0.14 3.74
N ILE A 48 -6.71 0.41 2.52
CA ILE A 48 -6.55 1.85 2.28
C ILE A 48 -7.86 2.44 1.79
N VAL A 49 -8.24 3.58 2.36
CA VAL A 49 -9.39 4.38 1.93
C VAL A 49 -8.93 5.59 1.12
N LEU A 50 -9.57 5.78 -0.02
CA LEU A 50 -9.36 6.90 -0.96
C LEU A 50 -10.68 7.62 -1.20
N GLN A 51 -10.64 8.94 -1.37
CA GLN A 51 -11.82 9.67 -1.86
C GLN A 51 -12.01 9.39 -3.35
N ARG A 52 -13.20 8.95 -3.76
CA ARG A 52 -13.47 8.51 -5.14
C ARG A 52 -13.20 9.64 -6.15
N THR A 53 -13.58 10.87 -5.82
CA THR A 53 -13.45 12.04 -6.71
C THR A 53 -12.01 12.50 -6.91
N ASP A 54 -11.08 12.06 -6.06
CA ASP A 54 -9.67 12.39 -6.20
C ASP A 54 -8.94 11.45 -7.19
N ILE A 55 -9.53 10.30 -7.49
CA ILE A 55 -8.96 9.30 -8.38
C ILE A 55 -9.27 9.70 -9.83
N SER A 56 -8.23 10.03 -10.59
CA SER A 56 -8.36 10.27 -12.04
C SER A 56 -8.71 8.97 -12.77
N ASP A 57 -9.76 9.00 -13.58
CA ASP A 57 -10.16 7.86 -14.41
C ASP A 57 -9.08 7.44 -15.43
N SER A 58 -8.18 8.36 -15.79
CA SER A 58 -7.02 8.06 -16.65
C SER A 58 -5.93 7.24 -15.95
N VAL A 59 -5.89 7.28 -14.61
CA VAL A 59 -4.90 6.59 -13.78
C VAL A 59 -5.46 5.28 -13.26
N TRP A 60 -6.68 5.32 -12.74
CA TRP A 60 -7.43 4.14 -12.32
C TRP A 60 -8.89 4.30 -12.75
N PRO A 61 -9.31 3.60 -13.82
CA PRO A 61 -10.72 3.53 -14.19
C PRO A 61 -11.45 2.70 -13.14
N VAL A 62 -11.99 3.37 -12.13
CA VAL A 62 -12.75 2.71 -11.05
C VAL A 62 -13.99 2.06 -11.67
N PRO A 63 -14.33 0.82 -11.29
CA PRO A 63 -15.53 0.15 -11.78
C PRO A 63 -16.80 0.98 -11.61
N VAL A 64 -17.70 0.90 -12.59
CA VAL A 64 -18.95 1.70 -12.65
C VAL A 64 -19.86 1.48 -11.43
N ASP A 65 -19.81 0.30 -10.82
CA ASP A 65 -20.53 -0.05 -9.58
C ASP A 65 -20.22 0.91 -8.40
N PHE A 66 -19.14 1.70 -8.51
CA PHE A 66 -18.71 2.66 -7.51
C PHE A 66 -18.68 4.12 -8.02
N SER A 67 -19.57 4.48 -8.95
CA SER A 67 -19.67 5.86 -9.45
C SER A 67 -20.21 6.84 -8.40
N ASP A 68 -21.15 6.38 -7.55
CA ASP A 68 -21.97 7.25 -6.70
C ASP A 68 -21.57 7.17 -5.21
N VAL A 69 -20.31 6.81 -4.93
CA VAL A 69 -19.77 6.68 -3.58
C VAL A 69 -18.73 7.76 -3.28
N GLN A 70 -18.65 8.22 -2.04
CA GLN A 70 -17.68 9.20 -1.59
C GLN A 70 -16.28 8.60 -1.45
N TYR A 71 -16.21 7.37 -0.93
CA TYR A 71 -14.96 6.71 -0.61
C TYR A 71 -14.91 5.29 -1.16
N LEU A 72 -13.70 4.84 -1.46
CA LEU A 72 -13.36 3.46 -1.74
C LEU A 72 -12.42 2.96 -0.65
N GLU A 73 -12.75 1.86 0.02
CA GLU A 73 -11.79 1.05 0.76
C GLU A 73 -11.27 -0.05 -0.16
N VAL A 74 -9.96 -0.28 -0.08
CA VAL A 74 -9.21 -1.19 -0.95
C VAL A 74 -8.36 -2.11 -0.09
N GLY A 75 -8.70 -3.39 -0.12
CA GLY A 75 -7.89 -4.48 0.42
C GLY A 75 -7.31 -5.35 -0.69
N TRP A 76 -6.22 -6.05 -0.38
CA TRP A 76 -5.65 -7.08 -1.25
C TRP A 76 -5.32 -8.32 -0.43
N GLY A 77 -5.64 -9.49 -0.94
CA GLY A 77 -5.42 -10.73 -0.20
C GLY A 77 -5.51 -11.98 -1.06
N GLU A 78 -5.27 -13.11 -0.41
CA GLU A 78 -5.32 -14.42 -1.06
C GLU A 78 -6.75 -14.79 -1.47
N MET A 79 -6.94 -15.34 -2.67
CA MET A 79 -8.26 -15.49 -3.29
C MET A 79 -9.21 -16.39 -2.51
N ASP A 80 -8.75 -17.56 -2.04
CA ASP A 80 -9.61 -18.55 -1.37
C ASP A 80 -9.85 -18.15 0.10
N PHE A 81 -8.79 -17.74 0.79
CA PHE A 81 -8.80 -17.32 2.18
C PHE A 81 -9.62 -16.06 2.37
N TYR A 82 -9.40 -15.03 1.55
CA TYR A 82 -10.02 -13.73 1.74
C TYR A 82 -11.52 -13.74 1.39
N ARG A 83 -11.99 -14.75 0.66
CA ARG A 83 -13.41 -14.97 0.34
C ARG A 83 -14.10 -15.95 1.29
N THR A 84 -13.39 -16.54 2.25
CA THR A 84 -13.93 -17.52 3.21
C THR A 84 -14.18 -16.86 4.57
N PRO A 85 -15.41 -16.84 5.11
CA PRO A 85 -15.71 -16.19 6.39
C PRO A 85 -15.03 -16.82 7.62
N ASP A 86 -14.71 -18.12 7.58
CA ASP A 86 -14.01 -18.85 8.67
C ASP A 86 -12.92 -19.78 8.09
N PRO A 87 -11.76 -19.23 7.70
CA PRO A 87 -10.71 -20.00 7.06
C PRO A 87 -9.96 -20.85 8.10
N HIS A 88 -10.06 -22.17 7.95
CA HIS A 88 -9.33 -23.13 8.77
C HIS A 88 -7.81 -23.00 8.60
N LEU A 89 -7.04 -23.39 9.62
CA LEU A 89 -5.57 -23.28 9.67
C LEU A 89 -4.84 -23.83 8.43
N GLY A 90 -5.41 -24.84 7.77
CA GLY A 90 -4.90 -25.38 6.51
C GLY A 90 -4.87 -24.37 5.35
N LEU A 91 -5.90 -23.51 5.22
CA LEU A 91 -5.93 -22.43 4.23
C LEU A 91 -4.89 -21.34 4.55
N ILE A 92 -4.69 -21.03 5.84
CA ILE A 92 -3.68 -20.07 6.31
C ILE A 92 -2.28 -20.55 5.94
N ILE A 93 -1.98 -21.83 6.21
CA ILE A 93 -0.67 -22.44 5.91
C ILE A 93 -0.46 -22.55 4.40
N LYS A 94 -1.48 -22.94 3.63
CA LYS A 94 -1.42 -23.01 2.16
C LYS A 94 -1.14 -21.64 1.55
N ALA A 95 -1.90 -20.62 1.94
CA ALA A 95 -1.72 -19.24 1.51
C ALA A 95 -0.33 -18.69 1.89
N ALA A 96 0.21 -19.09 3.05
CA ALA A 96 1.54 -18.66 3.47
C ALA A 96 2.66 -19.37 2.69
N LEU A 97 2.58 -20.69 2.46
CA LEU A 97 3.72 -21.49 2.00
C LEU A 97 3.80 -21.70 0.48
N LEU A 98 2.69 -21.57 -0.25
CA LEU A 98 2.67 -21.73 -1.70
C LEU A 98 2.26 -20.41 -2.38
N PRO A 99 2.81 -20.08 -3.55
CA PRO A 99 2.30 -18.99 -4.37
C PRO A 99 0.86 -19.30 -4.79
N THR A 100 -0.09 -18.44 -4.42
CA THR A 100 -1.53 -18.61 -4.74
C THR A 100 -2.13 -17.38 -5.42
N ALA A 101 -3.29 -17.58 -6.05
CA ALA A 101 -4.04 -16.49 -6.67
C ALA A 101 -4.45 -15.45 -5.62
N SER A 102 -4.58 -14.20 -6.04
CA SER A 102 -4.96 -13.11 -5.16
C SER A 102 -6.09 -12.27 -5.73
N VAL A 103 -6.73 -11.49 -4.88
CA VAL A 103 -7.86 -10.64 -5.22
C VAL A 103 -7.70 -9.26 -4.60
N LEU A 104 -8.29 -8.27 -5.26
CA LEU A 104 -8.61 -6.98 -4.68
C LEU A 104 -10.04 -7.04 -4.14
N HIS A 105 -10.24 -6.53 -2.93
CA HIS A 105 -11.55 -6.28 -2.34
C HIS A 105 -11.78 -4.78 -2.38
N ILE A 106 -12.83 -4.33 -3.09
CA ILE A 106 -13.17 -2.91 -3.21
C ILE A 106 -14.52 -2.69 -2.55
N VAL A 107 -14.57 -1.80 -1.56
CA VAL A 107 -15.79 -1.42 -0.85
C VAL A 107 -16.10 0.04 -1.13
N GLY A 108 -17.25 0.34 -1.72
CA GLY A 108 -17.76 1.68 -1.90
C GLY A 108 -18.65 2.09 -0.72
N PHE A 109 -18.43 3.29 -0.18
CA PHE A 109 -19.26 3.79 0.92
C PHE A 109 -19.36 5.31 0.98
N ASN A 110 -20.32 5.78 1.80
CA ASN A 110 -20.65 7.18 2.02
C ASN A 110 -20.60 7.52 3.50
N GLY A 111 -20.25 8.77 3.81
CA GLY A 111 -20.14 9.29 5.18
C GLY A 111 -18.72 9.26 5.75
N PRO A 112 -18.54 9.75 6.99
CA PRO A 112 -17.22 9.85 7.61
C PRO A 112 -16.57 8.47 7.83
N VAL A 113 -15.29 8.35 7.48
CA VAL A 113 -14.52 7.09 7.61
C VAL A 113 -14.57 6.50 9.02
N PRO A 114 -14.41 7.26 10.12
CA PRO A 114 -14.51 6.72 11.48
C PRO A 114 -15.91 6.20 11.84
N THR A 115 -16.96 6.76 11.24
CA THR A 115 -18.34 6.31 11.46
C THR A 115 -18.62 5.01 10.71
N TYR A 116 -18.08 4.85 9.51
CA TYR A 116 -18.24 3.62 8.72
C TYR A 116 -17.40 2.46 9.27
N PHE A 117 -16.21 2.74 9.81
CA PHE A 117 -15.30 1.76 10.39
C PHE A 117 -15.06 1.96 11.90
N PRO A 118 -16.10 1.86 12.75
CA PRO A 118 -16.00 2.24 14.17
C PRO A 118 -15.11 1.32 15.01
N TYR A 119 -14.84 0.10 14.53
CA TYR A 119 -14.03 -0.90 15.22
C TYR A 119 -12.62 -1.04 14.63
N SER A 120 -12.29 -0.25 13.61
CA SER A 120 -10.97 -0.28 13.00
C SER A 120 -10.09 0.80 13.60
N GLU A 121 -8.80 0.50 13.75
CA GLU A 121 -7.83 1.56 13.95
C GLU A 121 -7.61 2.29 12.62
N ILE A 122 -7.57 3.62 12.67
CA ILE A 122 -7.52 4.49 11.48
C ILE A 122 -6.34 5.44 11.61
N ILE A 123 -5.48 5.48 10.58
CA ILE A 123 -4.43 6.50 10.44
C ILE A 123 -4.74 7.38 9.23
N ARG A 124 -4.87 8.68 9.44
CA ARG A 124 -4.99 9.69 8.37
C ARG A 124 -3.61 10.04 7.84
N ILE A 125 -3.43 9.97 6.52
CA ILE A 125 -2.16 10.24 5.84
C ILE A 125 -2.40 11.28 4.75
N GLU A 126 -1.53 12.29 4.68
CA GLU A 126 -1.58 13.32 3.65
C GLU A 126 -0.48 13.06 2.62
N LEU A 127 -0.88 12.80 1.38
CA LEU A 127 0.03 12.57 0.26
C LEU A 127 0.16 13.85 -0.58
N SER A 128 1.33 14.06 -1.17
CA SER A 128 1.44 15.00 -2.29
C SER A 128 0.58 14.52 -3.47
N LEU A 129 0.25 15.41 -4.41
CA LEU A 129 -0.50 15.02 -5.60
C LEU A 129 0.18 13.89 -6.37
N VAL A 130 1.51 13.97 -6.53
CA VAL A 130 2.32 12.94 -7.19
C VAL A 130 2.30 11.62 -6.40
N GLY A 131 2.41 11.67 -5.07
CA GLY A 131 2.34 10.50 -4.22
C GLY A 131 0.99 9.79 -4.30
N PHE A 132 -0.11 10.55 -4.31
CA PHE A 132 -1.45 10.02 -4.49
C PHE A 132 -1.61 9.36 -5.87
N GLU A 133 -1.13 9.98 -6.93
CA GLU A 133 -1.18 9.39 -8.28
C GLU A 133 -0.39 8.08 -8.36
N HIS A 134 0.81 8.02 -7.75
CA HIS A 134 1.58 6.78 -7.67
C HIS A 134 0.86 5.69 -6.87
N LEU A 135 0.17 6.05 -5.79
CA LEU A 135 -0.66 5.13 -5.04
C LEU A 135 -1.80 4.57 -5.90
N SER A 136 -2.59 5.45 -6.53
CA SER A 136 -3.71 5.05 -7.40
C SER A 136 -3.24 4.18 -8.56
N ARG A 137 -2.10 4.52 -9.18
CA ARG A 137 -1.49 3.71 -10.24
C ARG A 137 -1.06 2.35 -9.73
N THR A 138 -0.47 2.26 -8.53
CA THR A 138 -0.08 0.99 -7.92
C THR A 138 -1.30 0.09 -7.70
N ILE A 139 -2.39 0.65 -7.17
CA ILE A 139 -3.65 -0.08 -6.98
C ILE A 139 -4.26 -0.53 -8.32
N SER A 140 -4.37 0.37 -9.31
CA SER A 140 -4.87 0.01 -10.64
C SER A 140 -4.03 -1.08 -11.30
N ALA A 141 -2.73 -1.03 -11.07
CA ALA A 141 -1.78 -2.01 -11.55
C ALA A 141 -1.88 -3.35 -10.81
N SER A 142 -2.61 -3.47 -9.71
CA SER A 142 -2.80 -4.77 -9.04
C SER A 142 -3.92 -5.59 -9.67
N PHE A 143 -4.84 -4.98 -10.41
CA PHE A 143 -5.92 -5.70 -11.09
C PHE A 143 -5.38 -6.61 -12.21
N ALA A 144 -5.94 -7.80 -12.34
CA ALA A 144 -5.86 -8.55 -13.58
C ALA A 144 -6.83 -7.94 -14.59
N LYS A 145 -6.32 -7.63 -15.77
CA LYS A 145 -7.05 -6.99 -16.87
C LYS A 145 -7.09 -7.93 -18.06
N ASP A 146 -8.19 -7.91 -18.81
CA ASP A 146 -8.30 -8.62 -20.09
C ASP A 146 -7.47 -7.93 -21.19
N GLU A 147 -7.46 -8.49 -22.40
CA GLU A 147 -6.74 -7.94 -23.54
C GLU A 147 -7.20 -6.52 -23.94
N ALA A 148 -8.46 -6.17 -23.61
CA ALA A 148 -9.02 -4.85 -23.83
C ALA A 148 -8.75 -3.88 -22.65
N GLY A 149 -8.06 -4.33 -21.59
CA GLY A 149 -7.72 -3.53 -20.42
C GLY A 149 -8.83 -3.46 -19.35
N ASN A 150 -9.91 -4.24 -19.49
CA ASN A 150 -11.03 -4.22 -18.55
C ASN A 150 -10.80 -5.15 -17.36
N THR A 151 -11.37 -4.79 -16.21
CA THR A 151 -11.39 -5.60 -15.00
C THR A 151 -12.76 -6.25 -14.82
N THR A 152 -12.81 -7.57 -14.69
CA THR A 152 -14.07 -8.29 -14.45
C THR A 152 -14.23 -8.64 -12.98
N SER A 153 -15.40 -8.34 -12.40
CA SER A 153 -15.69 -8.71 -11.00
C SER A 153 -15.88 -10.22 -10.84
N LEU A 154 -15.43 -10.75 -9.69
CA LEU A 154 -15.68 -12.13 -9.25
C LEU A 154 -16.98 -12.28 -8.44
N GLY A 155 -17.82 -11.24 -8.43
CA GLY A 155 -19.05 -11.15 -7.66
C GLY A 155 -18.91 -10.31 -6.39
N ASP A 156 -19.89 -10.47 -5.50
CA ASP A 156 -20.03 -9.71 -4.27
C ASP A 156 -18.84 -9.91 -3.33
N GLY A 157 -18.48 -8.83 -2.63
CA GLY A 157 -17.45 -8.81 -1.61
C GLY A 157 -17.95 -9.24 -0.23
N LEU A 158 -17.12 -9.05 0.79
CA LEU A 158 -17.39 -9.53 2.15
C LEU A 158 -18.49 -8.75 2.88
N TYR A 159 -18.61 -7.45 2.61
CA TYR A 159 -19.49 -6.57 3.35
C TYR A 159 -19.83 -5.30 2.58
N GLY A 160 -20.94 -4.65 2.95
CA GLY A 160 -21.36 -3.39 2.32
C GLY A 160 -21.58 -3.49 0.82
N ASN A 161 -21.52 -2.35 0.13
CA ASN A 161 -21.45 -2.32 -1.33
C ASN A 161 -20.01 -2.64 -1.75
N SER A 162 -19.70 -3.92 -1.93
CA SER A 162 -18.35 -4.35 -2.29
C SER A 162 -18.29 -5.47 -3.30
N ARG A 163 -17.14 -5.57 -3.97
CA ARG A 163 -16.86 -6.56 -5.01
C ARG A 163 -15.45 -7.09 -4.87
N PHE A 164 -15.26 -8.33 -5.29
CA PHE A 164 -13.92 -8.88 -5.53
C PHE A 164 -13.52 -8.73 -7.00
N TYR A 165 -12.24 -8.50 -7.23
CA TYR A 165 -11.61 -8.50 -8.55
C TYR A 165 -10.37 -9.38 -8.54
N PRO A 166 -10.09 -10.12 -9.63
CA PRO A 166 -8.86 -10.87 -9.72
C PRO A 166 -7.66 -9.92 -9.73
N SER A 167 -6.60 -10.27 -9.01
CA SER A 167 -5.33 -9.56 -9.07
C SER A 167 -4.33 -10.33 -9.91
N ARG A 168 -3.45 -9.59 -10.60
CA ARG A 168 -2.33 -10.20 -11.36
C ARG A 168 -1.14 -10.56 -10.46
N GLU A 169 -1.15 -10.12 -9.20
CA GLU A 169 -0.10 -10.44 -8.23
C GLU A 169 -0.35 -11.81 -7.61
N VAL A 170 0.71 -12.42 -7.06
CA VAL A 170 0.65 -13.75 -6.45
C VAL A 170 0.87 -13.62 -4.96
N TYR A 171 0.00 -14.22 -4.15
CA TYR A 171 0.11 -14.20 -2.70
C TYR A 171 1.10 -15.28 -2.21
N HIS A 172 1.94 -14.94 -1.24
CA HIS A 172 2.84 -15.88 -0.54
C HIS A 172 3.41 -15.24 0.74
N LEU A 173 4.24 -15.96 1.51
CA LEU A 173 4.78 -15.50 2.80
C LEU A 173 5.44 -14.11 2.80
N PHE A 174 6.08 -13.72 1.68
CA PHE A 174 6.75 -12.42 1.54
C PHE A 174 5.92 -11.41 0.75
N ASN A 175 4.77 -11.83 0.23
CA ASN A 175 3.80 -10.99 -0.46
C ASN A 175 2.40 -11.16 0.17
N THR A 176 2.26 -10.60 1.37
CA THR A 176 1.02 -10.60 2.15
C THR A 176 0.22 -9.31 1.92
N CYS A 177 -1.01 -9.25 2.44
CA CYS A 177 -1.84 -8.04 2.45
C CYS A 177 -1.09 -6.81 2.99
N ASN A 178 -0.41 -6.98 4.13
CA ASN A 178 0.34 -5.91 4.79
C ASN A 178 1.57 -5.47 3.96
N ALA A 179 2.26 -6.42 3.32
CA ALA A 179 3.38 -6.11 2.44
C ALA A 179 2.92 -5.41 1.16
N TRP A 180 1.75 -5.77 0.63
CA TRP A 180 1.12 -5.09 -0.51
C TRP A 180 0.81 -3.63 -0.20
N ILE A 181 0.13 -3.36 0.93
CA ILE A 181 -0.14 -2.00 1.42
C ILE A 181 1.16 -1.22 1.61
N ALA A 182 2.18 -1.84 2.22
CA ALA A 182 3.47 -1.20 2.42
C ALA A 182 4.17 -0.81 1.11
N ARG A 183 4.06 -1.64 0.06
CA ARG A 183 4.59 -1.29 -1.28
C ARG A 183 3.83 -0.12 -1.90
N ALA A 184 2.50 -0.11 -1.77
CA ALA A 184 1.66 0.96 -2.28
C ALA A 184 1.97 2.30 -1.59
N LEU A 185 2.08 2.31 -0.25
CA LEU A 185 2.48 3.49 0.52
C LEU A 185 3.92 3.95 0.22
N ARG A 186 4.85 3.01 0.03
CA ARG A 186 6.22 3.35 -0.38
C ARG A 186 6.27 3.99 -1.76
N ALA A 187 5.47 3.49 -2.71
CA ALA A 187 5.33 4.12 -4.03
C ALA A 187 4.75 5.54 -3.94
N ALA A 188 3.92 5.79 -2.92
CA ALA A 188 3.39 7.12 -2.60
C ALA A 188 4.37 8.06 -1.87
N GLY A 189 5.60 7.60 -1.60
CA GLY A 189 6.66 8.40 -0.98
C GLY A 189 6.88 8.16 0.51
N LEU A 190 6.15 7.25 1.16
CA LEU A 190 6.38 6.95 2.57
C LEU A 190 7.66 6.14 2.78
N ALA A 191 8.45 6.52 3.79
CA ALA A 191 9.65 5.80 4.21
C ALA A 191 9.31 4.50 4.97
N ILE A 192 8.79 3.50 4.25
CA ILE A 192 8.38 2.20 4.79
C ILE A 192 9.21 1.09 4.14
N THR A 193 9.50 0.04 4.91
CA THR A 193 10.16 -1.18 4.43
C THR A 193 9.14 -2.32 4.30
N PRO A 194 8.65 -2.65 3.09
CA PRO A 194 7.63 -3.69 2.90
C PRO A 194 8.03 -5.07 3.43
N ALA A 195 9.31 -5.44 3.31
CA ALA A 195 9.81 -6.70 3.84
C ALA A 195 9.69 -6.83 5.37
N ARG A 196 9.51 -5.70 6.09
CA ARG A 196 9.28 -5.67 7.54
C ARG A 196 7.79 -5.55 7.91
N ALA A 197 6.91 -5.32 6.94
CA ALA A 197 5.46 -5.24 7.11
C ALA A 197 4.81 -6.63 7.10
N ILE A 198 5.35 -7.57 7.89
CA ILE A 198 4.88 -8.96 7.95
C ILE A 198 3.51 -9.01 8.64
N SER A 199 3.38 -8.32 9.78
CA SER A 199 2.12 -8.14 10.51
C SER A 199 1.54 -6.74 10.31
N VAL A 200 0.24 -6.59 10.53
CA VAL A 200 -0.42 -5.28 10.52
C VAL A 200 0.18 -4.36 11.59
N GLY A 201 0.53 -4.87 12.77
CA GLY A 201 1.20 -4.09 13.82
C GLY A 201 2.52 -3.48 13.35
N ASN A 202 3.35 -4.23 12.61
CA ASN A 202 4.60 -3.73 12.04
C ASN A 202 4.35 -2.68 10.95
N LEU A 203 3.32 -2.87 10.12
CA LEU A 203 2.91 -1.88 9.12
C LEU A 203 2.49 -0.57 9.80
N MET A 204 1.54 -0.63 10.74
CA MET A 204 1.03 0.54 11.46
C MET A 204 2.13 1.27 12.23
N SER A 205 3.07 0.53 12.85
CA SER A 205 4.22 1.11 13.55
C SER A 205 5.15 1.88 12.61
N GLN A 206 5.40 1.38 11.40
CA GLN A 206 6.21 2.09 10.40
C GLN A 206 5.50 3.35 9.91
N VAL A 207 4.20 3.25 9.62
CA VAL A 207 3.41 4.39 9.12
C VAL A 207 3.38 5.52 10.14
N ARG A 208 3.16 5.25 11.43
CA ARG A 208 3.17 6.27 12.50
C ARG A 208 4.47 7.07 12.63
N LYS A 209 5.58 6.52 12.14
CA LYS A 209 6.90 7.21 12.15
C LYS A 209 7.06 8.15 10.96
N SER A 210 6.11 8.16 10.01
CA SER A 210 6.13 9.05 8.86
C SER A 210 5.62 10.43 9.22
N ASP A 211 6.31 11.47 8.74
CA ASP A 211 5.89 12.87 8.89
C ASP A 211 4.63 13.21 8.07
N MET A 212 4.20 12.29 7.19
CA MET A 212 2.97 12.39 6.41
C MET A 212 1.73 12.01 7.22
N VAL A 213 1.89 11.47 8.43
CA VAL A 213 0.78 11.12 9.31
C VAL A 213 0.30 12.36 10.04
N MET A 214 -0.98 12.67 9.86
CA MET A 214 -1.65 13.68 10.65
C MET A 214 -1.93 13.11 12.03
N ARG A 215 -1.16 13.56 13.02
CA ARG A 215 -1.50 13.32 14.42
C ARG A 215 -2.75 14.11 14.71
N SER A 216 -3.83 13.44 15.12
CA SER A 216 -4.98 14.14 15.69
C SER A 216 -4.46 15.08 16.77
N ALA A 217 -4.84 16.37 16.70
CA ALA A 217 -4.59 17.28 17.81
C ALA A 217 -5.17 16.62 19.09
N PRO A 218 -4.53 16.76 20.26
CA PRO A 218 -5.14 16.31 21.50
C PRO A 218 -6.52 16.98 21.57
N GLU A 219 -7.58 16.19 21.68
CA GLU A 219 -8.88 16.72 22.07
C GLU A 219 -8.66 17.47 23.38
N LEU A 220 -8.68 18.80 23.30
CA LEU A 220 -8.79 19.63 24.48
C LEU A 220 -10.15 19.31 25.08
N LEU A 221 -10.15 18.41 26.06
CA LEU A 221 -11.25 18.20 27.00
C LEU A 221 -11.69 19.59 27.48
N LYS A 222 -12.87 20.01 27.03
CA LYS A 222 -13.64 21.09 27.64
C LYS A 222 -14.75 20.47 28.46
#